data_AF-A0A8D2NUD2-F1
#
_entry.id   AF-A0A8D2NUD2-F1
#
_cell.length_a   1.000
_cell.length_b   1.000
_cell.length_c   1.000
_cell.angle_alpha   90.00
_cell.angle_beta   90.00
_cell.angle_gamma   90.00
#
_symmetry.space_group_name_H-M   'P 1'
#
loop_
_entity.id
_entity.type
_entity.pdbx_description
1 polymer ?
#
loop_
_entity_poly.entity_id
_entity_poly.type
_entity_poly.pdbx_seq_one_letter_code
_entity_poly.pdbx_strand_id
1 'polypeptide(L)'
;KGSRNYFRSLLVLFLALGTHYGKVYLLDVQGNITQKFDVSPVKINQISLDESGEHMGVCSEDGKVQVFGLYSAEEFHETFDCPIKIVAVHPHFVRSHFKQFVTGGKKLLLYERGWMNRWKPSVLHEGEGNIRNVKWRGHLIAWANNMGVKILDMISKQRITNVPRDDISLRPDMYPCSLCWKDNLTLIIGWGNSVKICSVKERHASEMRDLPNRYVEIVFQFDTEFYISGLAPICDQLVILSYVKEISEKTEVECCARPRLDIVQPLPESCEEISSDALTVRGFQENECRDYHLEYSEGESLFYIISPRDVVVAKERDQDDHIDWLLEKKKYEEALMAAEISQKTIKKHKILDIGLAYINHLMEKGEYDLAARKCQKILGKNTELWEFEVYKFKEIGQLKVS
;
A
#
# COMPACT_ATOMS: atom_id res chain seq x y z
N LYS A 1 -35.70 -13.57 24.58
CA LYS A 1 -34.46 -14.30 24.19
C LYS A 1 -34.05 -13.83 22.80
N GLY A 2 -33.34 -12.71 22.71
CA GLY A 2 -32.85 -12.16 21.45
C GLY A 2 -31.35 -11.96 21.57
N SER A 3 -30.58 -12.94 21.11
CA SER A 3 -29.13 -12.79 21.00
C SER A 3 -28.84 -12.07 19.69
N ARG A 4 -28.52 -10.77 19.79
CA ARG A 4 -27.80 -10.06 18.73
C ARG A 4 -26.35 -10.54 18.78
N ASN A 5 -25.97 -11.41 17.86
CA ASN A 5 -24.57 -11.70 17.59
C ASN A 5 -23.97 -10.47 16.90
N TYR A 6 -23.25 -9.65 17.66
CA TYR A 6 -22.29 -8.70 17.09
C TYR A 6 -20.96 -9.44 16.95
N PHE A 7 -20.71 -10.06 15.81
CA PHE A 7 -19.34 -10.40 15.42
C PHE A 7 -18.73 -9.15 14.79
N ARG A 8 -18.01 -8.35 15.59
CA ARG A 8 -17.01 -7.41 15.07
C ARG A 8 -15.67 -8.13 15.13
N SER A 9 -15.20 -8.67 14.01
CA SER A 9 -13.77 -8.92 13.85
C SER A 9 -13.09 -7.55 13.72
N LEU A 10 -12.51 -7.05 14.81
CA LEU A 10 -11.51 -5.99 14.68
C LEU A 10 -10.28 -6.63 14.04
N LEU A 11 -10.15 -6.52 12.72
CA LEU A 11 -8.85 -6.62 12.09
C LEU A 11 -8.10 -5.38 12.57
N VAL A 12 -7.09 -5.55 13.41
CA VAL A 12 -6.32 -4.39 13.87
C VAL A 12 -5.24 -4.14 12.82
N LEU A 13 -5.47 -3.13 11.98
CA LEU A 13 -4.52 -2.75 10.96
C LEU A 13 -3.35 -1.98 11.61
N PHE A 14 -2.14 -2.50 11.44
CA PHE A 14 -0.91 -1.85 11.88
C PHE A 14 0.13 -1.89 10.78
N LEU A 15 0.99 -0.86 10.75
CA LEU A 15 2.16 -0.80 9.87
C LEU A 15 3.42 -1.16 10.68
N ALA A 16 4.20 -2.12 10.20
CA ALA A 16 5.49 -2.46 10.79
C ALA A 16 6.64 -1.78 10.02
N LEU A 17 7.43 -0.95 10.71
CA LEU A 17 8.54 -0.20 10.12
C LEU A 17 9.88 -0.63 10.68
N GLY A 18 10.76 -1.10 9.82
CA GLY A 18 12.16 -1.40 10.12
C GLY A 18 13.05 -0.19 9.86
N THR A 19 14.10 -0.02 10.68
CA THR A 19 15.01 1.13 10.58
C THR A 19 16.44 0.72 10.22
N HIS A 20 17.23 1.68 9.72
CA HIS A 20 18.65 1.49 9.40
C HIS A 20 19.54 1.23 10.63
N TYR A 21 19.03 1.52 11.83
CA TYR A 21 19.69 1.29 13.12
C TYR A 21 19.03 0.15 13.92
N GLY A 22 18.31 -0.73 13.22
CA GLY A 22 17.93 -2.06 13.71
C GLY A 22 16.78 -2.13 14.71
N LYS A 23 15.94 -1.09 14.74
CA LYS A 23 14.68 -1.08 15.48
C LYS A 23 13.50 -1.36 14.54
N VAL A 24 12.48 -2.00 15.10
CA VAL A 24 11.17 -2.19 14.47
C VAL A 24 10.12 -1.46 15.29
N TYR A 25 9.26 -0.68 14.62
CA TYR A 25 8.14 0.03 15.21
C TYR A 25 6.83 -0.51 14.63
N LEU A 26 5.84 -0.77 15.48
CA LEU A 26 4.47 -1.00 15.04
C LEU A 26 3.68 0.28 15.21
N LEU A 27 2.99 0.70 14.15
CA LEU A 27 2.21 1.93 14.09
C LEU A 27 0.74 1.58 13.85
N ASP A 28 -0.19 2.30 14.49
CA ASP A 28 -1.60 2.29 14.09
C ASP A 28 -1.85 3.06 12.78
N VAL A 29 -3.09 3.03 12.29
CA VAL A 29 -3.49 3.70 11.04
C VAL A 29 -3.40 5.24 11.10
N GLN A 30 -3.23 5.80 12.30
CA GLN A 30 -2.99 7.22 12.55
C GLN A 30 -1.49 7.54 12.67
N GLY A 31 -0.62 6.53 12.68
CA GLY A 31 0.83 6.68 12.81
C GLY A 31 1.33 6.71 14.25
N ASN A 32 0.51 6.38 15.24
CA ASN A 32 0.96 6.29 16.63
C ASN A 32 1.72 4.98 16.86
N ILE A 33 2.84 5.04 17.59
CA ILE A 33 3.62 3.86 17.96
C ILE A 33 2.87 3.05 19.01
N THR A 34 2.53 1.81 18.67
CA THR A 34 1.89 0.86 19.57
C THR A 34 2.88 -0.08 20.23
N GLN A 35 3.90 -0.53 19.49
CA GLN A 35 4.97 -1.39 20.00
C GLN A 35 6.32 -1.04 19.36
N LYS A 36 7.40 -1.45 20.03
CA LYS A 36 8.79 -1.23 19.58
C LYS A 36 9.66 -2.42 19.98
N PHE A 37 10.50 -2.84 19.04
CA PHE A 37 11.46 -3.95 19.22
C PHE A 37 12.87 -3.51 18.85
N ASP A 38 13.84 -3.82 19.72
CA ASP A 38 15.27 -3.64 19.46
C ASP A 38 15.84 -4.99 18.95
N VAL A 39 15.99 -5.13 17.63
CA VAL A 39 16.29 -6.43 16.99
C VAL A 39 17.80 -6.57 16.71
N SER A 40 18.41 -5.52 16.16
CA SER A 40 19.79 -5.51 15.70
C SER A 40 20.42 -4.12 15.93
N PRO A 41 21.75 -3.98 15.97
CA PRO A 41 22.40 -2.67 15.89
C PRO A 41 22.48 -2.11 14.46
N VAL A 42 22.11 -2.89 13.44
CA VAL A 42 22.22 -2.51 12.01
C VAL A 42 20.89 -2.60 11.28
N LYS A 43 20.87 -2.20 10.01
CA LYS A 43 19.67 -2.09 9.17
C LYS A 43 18.80 -3.35 9.20
N ILE A 44 17.50 -3.13 9.44
CA ILE A 44 16.45 -4.11 9.15
C ILE A 44 16.25 -4.18 7.63
N ASN A 45 16.34 -5.38 7.07
CA ASN A 45 16.25 -5.61 5.64
C ASN A 45 14.84 -5.94 5.18
N GLN A 46 14.13 -6.79 5.92
CA GLN A 46 12.74 -7.11 5.61
C GLN A 46 11.98 -7.45 6.89
N ILE A 47 10.68 -7.13 6.86
CA ILE A 47 9.69 -7.53 7.84
C ILE A 47 8.59 -8.30 7.08
N SER A 48 8.05 -9.35 7.69
CA SER A 48 6.89 -10.06 7.19
C SER A 48 5.96 -10.39 8.34
N LEU A 49 4.67 -10.17 8.11
CA LEU A 49 3.61 -10.57 9.04
C LEU A 49 2.84 -11.74 8.43
N ASP A 50 2.25 -12.57 9.29
CA ASP A 50 1.19 -13.48 8.87
C ASP A 50 -0.12 -12.72 8.62
N GLU A 51 -1.10 -13.34 7.96
CA GLU A 51 -2.36 -12.66 7.58
C GLU A 51 -3.19 -12.19 8.79
N SER A 52 -2.97 -12.81 9.96
CA SER A 52 -3.63 -12.38 11.20
C SER A 52 -2.96 -11.16 11.83
N GLY A 53 -1.72 -10.84 11.42
CA GLY A 53 -0.90 -9.80 12.04
C GLY A 53 -0.43 -10.16 13.46
N GLU A 54 -0.49 -11.43 13.87
CA GLU A 54 -0.10 -11.87 15.21
C GLU A 54 1.34 -12.38 15.26
N HIS A 55 1.93 -12.76 14.12
CA HIS A 55 3.29 -13.30 14.03
C HIS A 55 4.12 -12.50 13.05
N MET A 56 5.34 -12.16 13.47
CA MET A 56 6.25 -11.30 12.71
C MET A 56 7.59 -11.99 12.51
N GLY A 57 8.07 -11.98 11.27
CA GLY A 57 9.44 -12.30 10.90
C GLY A 57 10.21 -11.03 10.59
N VAL A 58 11.44 -10.94 11.08
CA VAL A 58 12.35 -9.80 10.87
C VAL A 58 13.74 -10.33 10.52
N CYS A 59 14.38 -9.74 9.52
CA CYS A 59 15.79 -10.01 9.22
C CYS A 59 16.63 -8.74 9.07
N SER A 60 17.93 -8.82 9.36
CA SER A 60 18.84 -7.68 9.38
C SER A 60 20.16 -7.91 8.64
N GLU A 61 20.88 -6.80 8.41
CA GLU A 61 22.13 -6.78 7.64
C GLU A 61 23.27 -7.58 8.29
N ASP A 62 23.27 -7.72 9.61
CA ASP A 62 24.23 -8.54 10.38
C ASP A 62 23.85 -10.03 10.40
N GLY A 63 22.87 -10.44 9.60
CA GLY A 63 22.51 -11.85 9.44
C GLY A 63 21.57 -12.38 10.52
N LYS A 64 20.98 -11.54 11.38
CA LYS A 64 19.97 -12.03 12.33
C LYS A 64 18.64 -12.27 11.63
N VAL A 65 17.97 -13.36 12.02
CA VAL A 65 16.59 -13.67 11.66
C VAL A 65 15.83 -14.01 12.92
N GLN A 66 14.72 -13.31 13.15
CA GLN A 66 13.82 -13.58 14.26
C GLN A 66 12.41 -13.80 13.71
N VAL A 67 11.70 -14.80 14.22
CA VAL A 67 10.28 -15.02 13.93
C VAL A 67 9.56 -15.25 15.24
N PHE A 68 8.65 -14.35 15.61
CA PHE A 68 8.03 -14.35 16.93
C PHE A 68 6.57 -13.89 16.91
N GLY A 69 5.82 -14.27 17.94
CA GLY A 69 4.45 -13.76 18.15
C GLY A 69 4.44 -12.41 18.86
N LEU A 70 3.58 -11.49 18.43
CA LEU A 70 3.41 -10.18 19.07
C LEU A 70 2.76 -10.27 20.45
N TYR A 71 1.96 -11.32 20.66
CA TYR A 71 1.20 -11.56 21.91
C TYR A 71 1.36 -13.00 22.42
N SER A 72 2.36 -13.73 21.92
CA SER A 72 2.60 -15.14 22.28
C SER A 72 4.07 -15.36 22.63
N ALA A 73 4.36 -16.43 23.38
CA ALA A 73 5.73 -16.81 23.75
C ALA A 73 6.48 -17.56 22.63
N GLU A 74 5.96 -17.56 21.40
CA GLU A 74 6.62 -18.21 20.27
C GLU A 74 7.78 -17.36 19.76
N GLU A 75 8.95 -17.98 19.64
CA GLU A 75 10.15 -17.32 19.14
C GLU A 75 11.06 -18.31 18.41
N PHE A 76 11.58 -17.86 17.27
CA PHE A 76 12.73 -18.39 16.56
C PHE A 76 13.78 -17.28 16.50
N HIS A 77 15.03 -17.63 16.77
CA HIS A 77 16.17 -16.73 16.66
C HIS A 77 17.34 -17.51 16.07
N GLU A 78 17.89 -17.02 14.97
CA GLU A 78 19.14 -17.53 14.39
C GLU A 78 19.99 -16.37 13.87
N THR A 79 21.32 -16.50 13.97
CA THR A 79 22.28 -15.55 13.40
C THR A 79 23.11 -16.28 12.37
N PHE A 80 23.07 -15.81 11.13
CA PHE A 80 23.80 -16.37 10.00
C PHE A 80 25.13 -15.65 9.81
N ASP A 81 26.13 -16.36 9.27
CA ASP A 81 27.45 -15.79 8.96
C ASP A 81 27.45 -14.83 7.75
N CYS A 82 26.29 -14.58 7.15
CA CYS A 82 26.14 -13.64 6.04
C CYS A 82 24.87 -12.80 6.18
N PRO A 83 24.83 -11.61 5.54
CA PRO A 83 23.65 -10.76 5.55
C PRO A 83 22.40 -11.49 5.04
N ILE A 84 21.31 -11.39 5.79
CA ILE A 84 20.02 -11.93 5.38
C ILE A 84 19.15 -10.78 4.86
N LYS A 85 18.69 -10.94 3.62
CA LYS A 85 18.01 -9.89 2.87
C LYS A 85 16.50 -10.03 2.90
N ILE A 86 16.01 -11.25 3.07
CA ILE A 86 14.60 -11.55 2.95
C ILE A 86 14.08 -12.46 4.05
N VAL A 87 12.81 -12.25 4.41
CA VAL A 87 12.03 -13.13 5.29
C VAL A 87 10.56 -13.08 4.87
N ALA A 88 9.90 -14.23 4.81
CA ALA A 88 8.44 -14.32 4.68
C ALA A 88 7.89 -15.42 5.59
N VAL A 89 6.97 -15.02 6.47
CA VAL A 89 6.26 -15.91 7.38
C VAL A 89 5.10 -16.57 6.63
N HIS A 90 4.81 -17.84 6.94
CA HIS A 90 3.65 -18.52 6.37
C HIS A 90 2.35 -17.73 6.69
N PRO A 91 1.45 -17.50 5.70
CA PRO A 91 0.24 -16.67 5.87
C PRO A 91 -0.65 -17.06 7.06
N HIS A 92 -0.74 -18.35 7.35
CA HIS A 92 -1.39 -18.89 8.54
C HIS A 92 -0.41 -19.57 9.49
N PHE A 93 0.61 -18.85 9.96
CA PHE A 93 1.77 -19.41 10.67
C PHE A 93 1.42 -20.43 11.75
N VAL A 94 0.54 -20.07 12.69
CA VAL A 94 0.12 -20.94 13.81
C VAL A 94 -0.69 -22.14 13.35
N ARG A 95 -1.55 -21.95 12.34
CA ARG A 95 -2.45 -23.00 11.84
C ARG A 95 -1.74 -23.95 10.88
N SER A 96 -0.60 -23.55 10.32
CA SER A 96 0.20 -24.41 9.46
C SER A 96 0.74 -25.59 10.26
N HIS A 97 0.65 -26.80 9.68
CA HIS A 97 1.01 -28.05 10.36
C HIS A 97 2.45 -28.04 10.92
N PHE A 98 3.35 -27.36 10.22
CA PHE A 98 4.77 -27.35 10.56
C PHE A 98 5.28 -26.01 11.03
N LYS A 99 4.47 -24.94 11.13
CA LYS A 99 4.95 -23.56 11.36
C LYS A 99 6.13 -23.20 10.47
N GLN A 100 5.85 -22.52 9.37
CA GLN A 100 6.84 -22.37 8.32
C GLN A 100 7.18 -20.91 8.08
N PHE A 101 8.41 -20.65 7.70
CA PHE A 101 8.82 -19.38 7.14
C PHE A 101 9.96 -19.61 6.15
N VAL A 102 10.16 -18.67 5.23
CA VAL A 102 11.31 -18.65 4.34
C VAL A 102 12.20 -17.47 4.68
N THR A 103 13.50 -17.65 4.50
CA THR A 103 14.48 -16.59 4.66
C THR A 103 15.66 -16.80 3.72
N GLY A 104 16.45 -15.77 3.47
CA GLY A 104 17.54 -15.92 2.52
C GLY A 104 18.36 -14.69 2.19
N GLY A 105 19.37 -14.97 1.37
CA GLY A 105 20.30 -14.02 0.79
C GLY A 105 20.86 -14.63 -0.48
N LYS A 106 21.96 -15.40 -0.38
CA LYS A 106 22.49 -16.19 -1.52
C LYS A 106 21.67 -17.45 -1.82
N LYS A 107 21.01 -18.00 -0.81
CA LYS A 107 20.10 -19.16 -0.90
C LYS A 107 18.73 -18.74 -0.40
N LEU A 108 17.68 -19.38 -0.90
CA LEU A 108 16.35 -19.37 -0.30
C LEU A 108 16.22 -20.61 0.58
N LEU A 109 16.01 -20.41 1.87
CA LEU A 109 15.85 -21.46 2.86
C LEU A 109 14.39 -21.49 3.33
N LEU A 110 13.81 -22.69 3.41
CA LEU A 110 12.55 -22.94 4.10
C LEU A 110 12.86 -23.57 5.45
N TYR A 111 12.35 -22.95 6.49
CA TYR A 111 12.37 -23.48 7.85
C TYR A 111 11.02 -24.08 8.20
N GLU A 112 11.06 -25.30 8.73
CA GLU A 112 9.88 -26.03 9.21
C GLU A 112 10.13 -26.48 10.65
N ARG A 113 9.12 -26.30 11.51
CA ARG A 113 9.13 -26.80 12.89
C ARG A 113 8.68 -28.25 12.92
N GLY A 114 9.62 -29.14 13.23
CA GLY A 114 9.39 -30.59 13.31
C GLY A 114 8.81 -31.07 14.65
N TRP A 115 8.65 -32.39 14.75
CA TRP A 115 8.03 -33.15 15.86
C TRP A 115 8.60 -32.88 17.28
N MET A 116 9.81 -32.33 17.42
CA MET A 116 10.41 -32.00 18.73
C MET A 116 10.52 -30.48 18.99
N ASN A 117 9.66 -29.67 18.36
CA ASN A 117 9.78 -28.21 18.35
C ASN A 117 11.14 -27.70 17.83
N ARG A 118 11.84 -28.50 17.02
CA ARG A 118 13.09 -28.11 16.38
C ARG A 118 12.84 -27.56 14.99
N TRP A 119 13.50 -26.46 14.69
CA TRP A 119 13.51 -25.86 13.37
C TRP A 119 14.47 -26.60 12.46
N LYS A 120 14.01 -26.96 11.26
CA LYS A 120 14.80 -27.66 10.25
C LYS A 120 14.84 -26.83 8.97
N PRO A 121 16.02 -26.38 8.52
CA PRO A 121 16.17 -25.72 7.24
C PRO A 121 16.20 -26.72 6.07
N SER A 122 15.70 -26.27 4.92
CA SER A 122 15.85 -26.91 3.62
C SER A 122 16.11 -25.86 2.54
N VAL A 123 16.96 -26.17 1.56
CA VAL A 123 17.27 -25.25 0.46
C VAL A 123 16.17 -25.35 -0.59
N LEU A 124 15.43 -24.27 -0.80
CA LEU A 124 14.45 -24.16 -1.89
C LEU A 124 15.11 -23.72 -3.20
N HIS A 125 16.13 -22.88 -3.13
CA HIS A 125 16.81 -22.34 -4.30
C HIS A 125 18.22 -21.83 -4.01
N GLU A 126 19.13 -22.00 -4.95
CA GLU A 126 20.49 -21.44 -4.97
C GLU A 126 21.02 -21.35 -6.41
N GLY A 127 22.10 -20.57 -6.62
CA GLY A 127 22.85 -20.58 -7.87
C GLY A 127 22.48 -19.52 -8.93
N GLU A 128 21.44 -18.72 -8.70
CA GLU A 128 20.99 -17.68 -9.65
C GLU A 128 21.12 -16.25 -9.08
N GLY A 129 22.16 -16.04 -8.27
CA GLY A 129 22.42 -14.77 -7.57
C GLY A 129 21.60 -14.60 -6.28
N ASN A 130 21.62 -13.38 -5.73
CA ASN A 130 20.94 -13.10 -4.47
C ASN A 130 19.42 -13.09 -4.64
N ILE A 131 18.71 -13.67 -3.68
CA ILE A 131 17.28 -13.48 -3.51
C ILE A 131 17.04 -12.03 -3.05
N ARG A 132 16.17 -11.31 -3.76
CA ARG A 132 15.92 -9.87 -3.56
C ARG A 132 14.55 -9.57 -3.01
N ASN A 133 13.57 -10.40 -3.31
CA ASN A 133 12.20 -10.23 -2.84
C ASN A 133 11.54 -11.61 -2.71
N VAL A 134 10.64 -11.74 -1.75
CA VAL A 134 9.84 -12.94 -1.52
C VAL A 134 8.46 -12.54 -0.99
N LYS A 135 7.41 -13.14 -1.54
CA LYS A 135 6.03 -12.98 -1.07
C LYS A 135 5.35 -14.34 -1.04
N TRP A 136 4.76 -14.68 0.10
CA TRP A 136 4.06 -15.95 0.33
C TRP A 136 2.56 -15.69 0.36
N ARG A 137 1.79 -16.39 -0.48
CA ARG A 137 0.31 -16.35 -0.48
C ARG A 137 -0.26 -17.76 -0.52
N GLY A 138 -1.11 -18.11 0.44
CA GLY A 138 -1.63 -19.47 0.59
C GLY A 138 -0.52 -20.53 0.54
N HIS A 139 -0.57 -21.42 -0.45
CA HIS A 139 0.42 -22.47 -0.67
C HIS A 139 1.50 -22.10 -1.70
N LEU A 140 1.55 -20.85 -2.15
CA LEU A 140 2.47 -20.38 -3.18
C LEU A 140 3.53 -19.45 -2.60
N ILE A 141 4.79 -19.71 -2.94
CA ILE A 141 5.92 -18.87 -2.58
C ILE A 141 6.50 -18.29 -3.87
N ALA A 142 6.36 -16.98 -4.06
CA ALA A 142 7.01 -16.25 -5.14
C ALA A 142 8.30 -15.61 -4.65
N TRP A 143 9.38 -15.72 -5.42
CA TRP A 143 10.62 -15.01 -5.14
C TRP A 143 11.28 -14.48 -6.42
N ALA A 144 12.04 -13.39 -6.26
CA ALA A 144 12.87 -12.80 -7.30
C ALA A 144 14.35 -12.94 -6.95
N ASN A 145 15.17 -13.30 -7.93
CA ASN A 145 16.63 -13.39 -7.81
C ASN A 145 17.33 -12.49 -8.84
N ASN A 146 18.58 -12.76 -9.25
CA ASN A 146 19.23 -11.93 -10.28
C ASN A 146 18.79 -12.27 -11.72
N MET A 147 18.13 -13.41 -11.93
CA MET A 147 17.78 -13.97 -13.25
C MET A 147 16.30 -13.83 -13.60
N GLY A 148 15.42 -13.83 -12.60
CA GLY A 148 13.98 -13.81 -12.83
C GLY A 148 13.14 -14.06 -11.59
N VAL A 149 11.85 -14.28 -11.81
CA VAL A 149 10.85 -14.61 -10.78
C VAL A 149 10.47 -16.09 -10.89
N LYS A 150 10.32 -16.73 -9.74
CA LYS A 150 9.94 -18.14 -9.60
C LYS A 150 8.82 -18.26 -8.58
N ILE A 151 7.98 -19.27 -8.76
CA ILE A 151 6.88 -19.64 -7.87
C ILE A 151 7.02 -21.13 -7.56
N LEU A 152 7.03 -21.46 -6.28
CA LEU A 152 6.97 -22.81 -5.75
C LEU A 152 5.55 -23.06 -5.24
N ASP A 153 4.94 -24.16 -5.70
CA ASP A 153 3.74 -24.70 -5.09
C ASP A 153 4.15 -25.65 -3.95
N MET A 154 3.79 -25.29 -2.73
CA MET A 154 4.12 -26.03 -1.50
C MET A 154 3.36 -27.35 -1.37
N ILE A 155 2.24 -27.52 -2.07
CA ILE A 155 1.46 -28.77 -2.07
C ILE A 155 2.20 -29.81 -2.89
N SER A 156 2.54 -29.48 -4.13
CA SER A 156 3.27 -30.37 -5.04
C SER A 156 4.78 -30.39 -4.79
N LYS A 157 5.30 -29.41 -4.04
CA LYS A 157 6.74 -29.14 -3.84
C LYS A 157 7.49 -28.96 -5.16
N GLN A 158 6.81 -28.41 -6.16
CA GLN A 158 7.37 -28.20 -7.49
C GLN A 158 7.35 -26.72 -7.86
N ARG A 159 8.41 -26.30 -8.55
CA ARG A 159 8.47 -24.97 -9.15
C ARG A 159 7.59 -24.96 -10.39
N ILE A 160 6.64 -24.04 -10.43
CA ILE A 160 5.60 -23.96 -11.47
C ILE A 160 5.80 -22.81 -12.46
N THR A 161 6.85 -22.01 -12.28
CA THR A 161 7.19 -20.92 -13.20
C THR A 161 8.68 -20.57 -13.24
N ASN A 162 9.06 -19.90 -14.32
CA ASN A 162 10.32 -19.21 -14.49
C ASN A 162 10.08 -17.99 -15.41
N VAL A 163 9.80 -16.83 -14.82
CA VAL A 163 9.63 -15.58 -15.57
C VAL A 163 11.00 -14.88 -15.65
N PRO A 164 11.65 -14.81 -16.82
CA PRO A 164 12.95 -14.15 -16.94
C PRO A 164 12.81 -12.64 -16.78
N ARG A 165 13.92 -11.99 -16.45
CA ARG A 165 14.06 -10.54 -16.51
C ARG A 165 14.02 -10.05 -17.96
N ASP A 166 13.28 -8.98 -18.21
CA ASP A 166 13.24 -8.34 -19.53
C ASP A 166 14.51 -7.56 -19.80
N ASP A 167 14.86 -6.63 -18.91
CA ASP A 167 16.06 -5.82 -19.03
C ASP A 167 17.20 -6.36 -18.14
N ILE A 168 18.16 -7.02 -18.78
CA ILE A 168 19.36 -7.56 -18.14
C ILE A 168 20.44 -6.49 -17.87
N SER A 169 20.32 -5.30 -18.48
CA SER A 169 21.27 -4.19 -18.29
C SER A 169 21.08 -3.50 -16.94
N LEU A 170 19.83 -3.49 -16.43
CA LEU A 170 19.53 -2.95 -15.12
C LEU A 170 20.14 -3.82 -14.02
N ARG A 171 20.66 -3.18 -12.97
CA ARG A 171 21.18 -3.92 -11.81
C ARG A 171 20.04 -4.29 -10.85
N PRO A 172 19.82 -5.59 -10.52
CA PRO A 172 18.75 -6.01 -9.61
C PRO A 172 18.82 -5.42 -8.20
N ASP A 173 20.00 -4.97 -7.76
CA ASP A 173 20.14 -4.31 -6.47
C ASP A 173 19.70 -2.85 -6.49
N MET A 174 19.64 -2.22 -7.67
CA MET A 174 19.31 -0.81 -7.86
C MET A 174 17.87 -0.62 -8.37
N TYR A 175 17.40 -1.60 -9.15
CA TYR A 175 16.03 -1.70 -9.65
C TYR A 175 15.42 -3.00 -9.14
N PRO A 176 15.00 -3.05 -7.86
CA PRO A 176 14.48 -4.26 -7.26
C PRO A 176 13.17 -4.70 -7.91
N CYS A 177 12.96 -6.00 -7.99
CA CYS A 177 11.69 -6.55 -8.45
C CYS A 177 10.62 -6.36 -7.36
N SER A 178 9.49 -5.76 -7.75
CA SER A 178 8.28 -5.69 -6.95
C SER A 178 7.40 -6.91 -7.22
N LEU A 179 7.01 -7.61 -6.16
CA LEU A 179 6.12 -8.77 -6.21
C LEU A 179 4.85 -8.45 -5.42
N CYS A 180 3.70 -8.67 -6.02
CA CYS A 180 2.43 -8.41 -5.38
C CYS A 180 1.36 -9.43 -5.75
N TRP A 181 0.81 -10.13 -4.77
CA TRP A 181 -0.35 -11.01 -4.99
C TRP A 181 -1.62 -10.17 -5.03
N LYS A 182 -2.37 -10.21 -6.14
CA LYS A 182 -3.70 -9.60 -6.24
C LYS A 182 -4.75 -10.47 -5.53
N ASP A 183 -4.59 -11.78 -5.67
CA ASP A 183 -5.43 -12.80 -5.06
C ASP A 183 -4.61 -14.10 -4.87
N ASN A 184 -5.27 -15.21 -4.58
CA ASN A 184 -4.60 -16.50 -4.32
C ASN A 184 -3.94 -17.14 -5.55
N LEU A 185 -4.22 -16.67 -6.75
CA LEU A 185 -3.77 -17.23 -8.02
C LEU A 185 -3.15 -16.20 -8.97
N THR A 186 -3.31 -14.91 -8.69
CA THR A 186 -2.80 -13.83 -9.55
C THR A 186 -1.61 -13.12 -8.89
N LEU A 187 -0.42 -13.29 -9.46
CA LEU A 187 0.79 -12.56 -9.08
C LEU A 187 1.04 -11.43 -10.08
N ILE A 188 1.31 -10.24 -9.59
CA ILE A 188 1.77 -9.09 -10.37
C ILE A 188 3.26 -8.91 -10.11
N ILE A 189 4.03 -8.83 -11.19
CA ILE A 189 5.48 -8.65 -11.20
C ILE A 189 5.79 -7.29 -11.82
N GLY A 190 6.51 -6.44 -11.09
CA GLY A 190 7.07 -5.19 -11.60
C GLY A 190 8.59 -5.25 -11.56
N TRP A 191 9.26 -4.99 -12.68
CA TRP A 191 10.72 -4.96 -12.72
C TRP A 191 11.26 -4.03 -13.79
N GLY A 192 12.05 -3.04 -13.38
CA GLY A 192 12.44 -1.97 -14.29
C GLY A 192 11.19 -1.18 -14.61
N ASN A 193 10.84 -1.05 -15.88
CA ASN A 193 9.60 -0.44 -16.34
C ASN A 193 8.53 -1.46 -16.74
N SER A 194 8.79 -2.77 -16.67
CA SER A 194 7.84 -3.78 -17.14
C SER A 194 6.94 -4.30 -16.02
N VAL A 195 5.64 -4.39 -16.32
CA VAL A 195 4.62 -5.00 -15.46
C VAL A 195 4.08 -6.25 -16.14
N LYS A 196 4.07 -7.38 -15.42
CA LYS A 196 3.49 -8.65 -15.86
C LYS A 196 2.44 -9.12 -14.87
N ILE A 197 1.24 -9.41 -15.37
CA ILE A 197 0.16 -10.06 -14.61
C ILE A 197 0.20 -11.54 -14.92
N CYS A 198 0.46 -12.35 -13.91
CA CYS A 198 0.67 -13.78 -13.99
C CYS A 198 -0.46 -14.53 -13.28
N SER A 199 -1.15 -15.43 -13.98
CA SER A 199 -2.20 -16.29 -13.43
C SER A 199 -1.68 -17.71 -13.24
N VAL A 200 -1.87 -18.26 -12.05
CA VAL A 200 -1.60 -19.66 -11.71
C VAL A 200 -2.81 -20.49 -12.14
N LYS A 201 -2.57 -21.43 -13.05
CA LYS A 201 -3.60 -22.30 -13.64
C LYS A 201 -3.30 -23.77 -13.37
N GLU A 202 -4.34 -24.59 -13.37
CA GLU A 202 -4.24 -26.04 -13.26
C GLU A 202 -4.14 -26.67 -14.65
N ARG A 203 -3.27 -27.68 -14.80
CA ARG A 203 -3.16 -28.47 -16.03
C ARG A 203 -4.26 -29.50 -16.09
N HIS A 204 -4.72 -29.81 -17.31
CA HIS A 204 -5.61 -30.94 -17.52
C HIS A 204 -4.89 -32.26 -17.26
N ALA A 205 -5.60 -33.25 -16.70
CA ALA A 205 -5.05 -34.55 -16.33
C ALA A 205 -4.33 -35.28 -17.49
N SER A 206 -4.76 -35.03 -18.74
CA SER A 206 -4.16 -35.58 -19.96
C SER A 206 -2.76 -35.04 -20.28
N GLU A 207 -2.39 -33.88 -19.74
CA GLU A 207 -1.14 -33.16 -20.04
C GLU A 207 -0.06 -33.37 -18.95
N MET A 208 -0.36 -34.15 -17.92
CA MET A 208 0.45 -34.23 -16.69
C MET A 208 1.67 -35.17 -16.77
N ARG A 209 2.04 -35.71 -17.93
CA ARG A 209 3.22 -36.59 -18.00
C ARG A 209 4.48 -35.77 -17.69
N ASP A 210 5.05 -36.02 -16.50
CA ASP A 210 6.27 -35.41 -15.95
C ASP A 210 6.24 -33.89 -15.72
N LEU A 211 5.06 -33.27 -15.81
CA LEU A 211 4.87 -31.82 -15.59
C LEU A 211 4.16 -31.54 -14.27
N PRO A 212 4.43 -30.38 -13.63
CA PRO A 212 3.68 -29.98 -12.45
C PRO A 212 2.20 -29.77 -12.71
N ASN A 213 1.37 -30.10 -11.72
CA ASN A 213 -0.10 -29.96 -11.80
C ASN A 213 -0.54 -28.52 -12.09
N ARG A 214 0.28 -27.54 -11.71
CA ARG A 214 0.03 -26.12 -11.96
C ARG A 214 1.11 -25.53 -12.84
N TYR A 215 0.73 -24.48 -13.56
CA TYR A 215 1.64 -23.66 -14.33
C TYR A 215 1.25 -22.20 -14.18
N VAL A 216 2.14 -21.32 -14.60
CA VAL A 216 1.89 -19.87 -14.60
C VAL A 216 1.84 -19.38 -16.03
N GLU A 217 0.81 -18.61 -16.32
CA GLU A 217 0.61 -17.93 -17.60
C GLU A 217 0.71 -16.42 -17.38
N ILE A 218 1.51 -15.73 -18.20
CA ILE A 218 1.49 -14.26 -18.25
C ILE A 218 0.24 -13.89 -19.06
N VAL A 219 -0.80 -13.44 -18.37
CA VAL A 219 -2.10 -13.11 -18.99
C VAL A 219 -2.13 -11.69 -19.55
N PHE A 220 -1.29 -10.81 -19.04
CA PHE A 220 -1.16 -9.44 -19.53
C PHE A 220 0.23 -8.90 -19.20
N GLN A 221 0.77 -8.07 -20.09
CA GLN A 221 2.06 -7.39 -19.90
C GLN A 221 2.01 -6.02 -20.55
N PHE A 222 2.58 -5.02 -19.88
CA PHE A 222 2.75 -3.67 -20.39
C PHE A 222 3.99 -3.02 -19.78
N ASP A 223 4.49 -1.98 -20.44
CA ASP A 223 5.59 -1.17 -19.92
C ASP A 223 5.06 0.17 -19.43
N THR A 224 5.73 0.71 -18.42
CA THR A 224 5.48 2.01 -17.80
C THR A 224 6.50 3.02 -18.30
N GLU A 225 6.20 4.31 -18.13
CA GLU A 225 7.13 5.39 -18.49
C GLU A 225 8.36 5.43 -17.59
N PHE A 226 8.19 5.04 -16.31
CA PHE A 226 9.19 5.20 -15.26
C PHE A 226 9.57 3.87 -14.62
N TYR A 227 10.58 3.87 -13.75
CA TYR A 227 11.02 2.65 -13.09
C TYR A 227 10.15 2.32 -11.88
N ILE A 228 9.65 1.10 -11.81
CA ILE A 228 8.77 0.61 -10.76
C ILE A 228 9.56 0.39 -9.48
N SER A 229 9.09 1.01 -8.40
CA SER A 229 9.59 0.84 -7.03
C SER A 229 8.58 0.15 -6.10
N GLY A 230 7.33 0.00 -6.52
CA GLY A 230 6.31 -0.69 -5.75
C GLY A 230 5.03 -0.93 -6.54
N LEU A 231 4.27 -1.95 -6.14
CA LEU A 231 2.99 -2.33 -6.75
C LEU A 231 1.96 -2.68 -5.67
N ALA A 232 0.71 -2.29 -5.88
CA ALA A 232 -0.40 -2.69 -5.01
C ALA A 232 -1.72 -2.82 -5.81
N PRO A 233 -2.52 -3.87 -5.60
CA PRO A 233 -3.82 -4.04 -6.25
C PRO A 233 -4.85 -3.10 -5.62
N ILE A 234 -5.76 -2.58 -6.45
CA ILE A 234 -6.97 -1.89 -5.99
C ILE A 234 -8.15 -2.36 -6.85
N CYS A 235 -8.97 -3.26 -6.30
CA CYS A 235 -10.05 -3.90 -7.05
C CYS A 235 -9.55 -4.55 -8.37
N ASP A 236 -9.97 -4.03 -9.53
CA ASP A 236 -9.54 -4.44 -10.86
C ASP A 236 -8.37 -3.61 -11.42
N GLN A 237 -7.99 -2.53 -10.74
CA GLN A 237 -6.91 -1.62 -11.09
C GLN A 237 -5.60 -1.97 -10.36
N LEU A 238 -4.54 -1.25 -10.72
CA LEU A 238 -3.20 -1.41 -10.17
C LEU A 238 -2.64 -0.04 -9.78
N VAL A 239 -2.13 0.06 -8.56
CA VAL A 239 -1.34 1.19 -8.07
C VAL A 239 0.13 0.90 -8.34
N ILE A 240 0.82 1.85 -8.97
CA ILE A 240 2.24 1.77 -9.31
C ILE A 240 2.96 2.94 -8.65
N LEU A 241 3.95 2.61 -7.81
CA LEU A 241 4.89 3.60 -7.30
C LEU A 241 6.12 3.62 -8.20
N SER A 242 6.40 4.79 -8.77
CA SER A 242 7.40 4.99 -9.81
C SER A 242 8.53 5.92 -9.34
N TYR A 243 9.77 5.48 -9.53
CA TYR A 243 10.97 6.30 -9.46
C TYR A 243 11.21 7.02 -10.78
N VAL A 244 11.25 8.35 -10.71
CA VAL A 244 11.26 9.24 -11.87
C VAL A 244 12.63 9.90 -12.01
N LYS A 245 13.16 9.84 -13.23
CA LYS A 245 14.34 10.59 -13.66
C LYS A 245 13.94 11.49 -14.82
N GLU A 246 14.28 12.77 -14.71
CA GLU A 246 13.96 13.78 -15.72
C GLU A 246 15.26 14.48 -16.15
N ILE A 247 15.34 14.87 -17.42
CA ILE A 247 16.45 15.69 -17.91
C ILE A 247 16.14 17.14 -17.55
N SER A 248 17.02 17.76 -16.75
CA SER A 248 16.88 19.16 -16.37
C SER A 248 17.05 20.06 -17.61
N GLU A 249 16.00 20.80 -17.99
CA GLU A 249 16.07 21.75 -19.11
C GLU A 249 17.19 22.80 -18.98
N LYS A 250 17.60 23.12 -17.75
CA LYS A 250 18.62 24.15 -17.48
C LYS A 250 20.05 23.64 -17.61
N THR A 251 20.27 22.35 -17.34
CA THR A 251 21.61 21.77 -17.22
C THR A 251 21.86 20.64 -18.20
N GLU A 252 20.82 20.14 -18.87
CA GLU A 252 20.82 18.93 -19.70
C GLU A 252 21.33 17.68 -18.95
N VAL A 253 21.33 17.73 -17.61
CA VAL A 253 21.72 16.63 -16.74
C VAL A 253 20.47 15.91 -16.24
N GLU A 254 20.53 14.58 -16.21
CA GLU A 254 19.50 13.75 -15.59
C GLU A 254 19.46 14.00 -14.08
N CYS A 255 18.29 14.39 -13.57
CA CYS A 255 18.04 14.62 -12.16
C CYS A 255 16.86 13.76 -11.67
N CYS A 256 16.93 13.31 -10.43
CA CYS A 256 15.81 12.64 -9.78
C CYS A 256 14.66 13.63 -9.59
N ALA A 257 13.49 13.27 -10.11
CA ALA A 257 12.26 14.02 -9.90
C ALA A 257 11.45 13.44 -8.74
N ARG A 258 10.31 14.06 -8.44
CA ARG A 258 9.38 13.54 -7.43
C ARG A 258 8.87 12.17 -7.86
N PRO A 259 8.85 11.16 -6.97
CA PRO A 259 8.28 9.86 -7.31
C PRO A 259 6.79 10.01 -7.62
N ARG A 260 6.26 9.17 -8.49
CA ARG A 260 4.85 9.20 -8.89
C ARG A 260 4.08 8.02 -8.33
N LEU A 261 2.83 8.26 -7.98
CA LEU A 261 1.86 7.23 -7.67
C LEU A 261 0.79 7.24 -8.75
N ASP A 262 0.82 6.21 -9.59
CA ASP A 262 -0.06 6.08 -10.73
C ASP A 262 -1.11 5.00 -10.45
N ILE A 263 -2.36 5.26 -10.80
CA ILE A 263 -3.44 4.26 -10.81
C ILE A 263 -3.71 3.94 -12.27
N VAL A 264 -3.56 2.67 -12.63
CA VAL A 264 -3.78 2.19 -13.99
C VAL A 264 -4.82 1.09 -14.04
N GLN A 265 -5.58 1.01 -15.13
CA GLN A 265 -6.52 -0.05 -15.41
C GLN A 265 -5.98 -0.95 -16.53
N PRO A 266 -5.56 -2.19 -16.21
CA PRO A 266 -5.24 -3.18 -17.21
C PRO A 266 -6.50 -3.60 -17.98
N LEU A 267 -6.51 -3.38 -19.29
CA LEU A 267 -7.53 -3.83 -20.24
C LEU A 267 -6.97 -5.00 -21.07
N PRO A 268 -7.79 -5.77 -21.79
CA PRO A 268 -7.31 -6.95 -22.53
C PRO A 268 -6.17 -6.69 -23.52
N GLU A 269 -6.09 -5.48 -24.09
CA GLU A 269 -5.11 -5.12 -25.13
C GLU A 269 -4.34 -3.82 -24.82
N SER A 270 -4.65 -3.14 -23.72
CA SER A 270 -4.06 -1.84 -23.37
C SER A 270 -4.06 -1.61 -21.86
N CYS A 271 -3.35 -0.58 -21.41
CA CYS A 271 -3.38 -0.14 -20.04
C CYS A 271 -3.76 1.34 -20.04
N GLU A 272 -4.82 1.71 -19.33
CA GLU A 272 -5.29 3.10 -19.23
C GLU A 272 -4.82 3.73 -17.93
N GLU A 273 -4.27 4.94 -17.99
CA GLU A 273 -3.95 5.73 -16.80
C GLU A 273 -5.23 6.38 -16.26
N ILE A 274 -5.58 6.08 -15.01
CA ILE A 274 -6.75 6.62 -14.31
C ILE A 274 -6.38 7.88 -13.51
N SER A 275 -5.20 7.85 -12.87
CA SER A 275 -4.66 8.97 -12.09
C SER A 275 -3.14 8.89 -12.08
N SER A 276 -2.47 10.05 -12.07
CA SER A 276 -1.03 10.18 -11.87
C SER A 276 -0.75 11.35 -10.94
N ASP A 277 -0.14 11.06 -9.79
CA ASP A 277 0.15 12.06 -8.75
C ASP A 277 1.64 12.08 -8.41
N ALA A 278 2.29 13.24 -8.56
CA ALA A 278 3.67 13.45 -8.12
C ALA A 278 3.72 13.68 -6.60
N LEU A 279 4.40 12.78 -5.87
CA LEU A 279 4.44 12.79 -4.42
C LEU A 279 5.48 13.78 -3.88
N THR A 280 5.10 14.52 -2.84
CA THR A 280 6.02 15.41 -2.13
C THR A 280 6.71 14.64 -1.02
N VAL A 281 7.94 14.19 -1.28
CA VAL A 281 8.77 13.40 -0.35
C VAL A 281 10.08 14.15 -0.08
N ARG A 282 10.50 14.27 1.18
CA ARG A 282 11.74 14.97 1.55
C ARG A 282 12.96 14.19 1.05
N GLY A 283 13.89 14.92 0.42
CA GLY A 283 15.15 14.34 -0.08
C GLY A 283 14.99 13.47 -1.32
N PHE A 284 13.88 13.60 -2.06
CA PHE A 284 13.63 12.81 -3.28
C PHE A 284 14.78 12.88 -4.30
N GLN A 285 15.53 13.99 -4.30
CA GLN A 285 16.66 14.21 -5.19
C GLN A 285 17.84 13.26 -4.96
N GLU A 286 17.98 12.75 -3.72
CA GLU A 286 19.07 11.86 -3.30
C GLU A 286 18.66 10.38 -3.33
N ASN A 287 17.36 10.10 -3.46
CA ASN A 287 16.82 8.75 -3.41
C ASN A 287 17.02 8.02 -4.75
N GLU A 288 17.20 6.71 -4.67
CA GLU A 288 17.22 5.78 -5.78
C GLU A 288 15.91 4.98 -5.87
N CYS A 289 15.72 4.25 -6.97
CA CYS A 289 14.55 3.36 -7.14
C CYS A 289 14.36 2.38 -5.97
N ARG A 290 15.47 1.84 -5.42
CA ARG A 290 15.42 0.92 -4.29
C ARG A 290 15.03 1.53 -2.94
N ASP A 291 14.99 2.86 -2.84
CA ASP A 291 14.73 3.55 -1.57
C ASP A 291 13.24 3.79 -1.33
N TYR A 292 12.42 3.60 -2.36
CA TYR A 292 10.97 3.73 -2.31
C TYR A 292 10.31 2.35 -2.17
N HIS A 293 9.35 2.22 -1.27
CA HIS A 293 8.56 1.01 -1.09
C HIS A 293 7.07 1.35 -1.04
N LEU A 294 6.22 0.48 -1.60
CA LEU A 294 4.77 0.58 -1.52
C LEU A 294 4.23 -0.61 -0.74
N GLU A 295 3.49 -0.32 0.33
CA GLU A 295 2.74 -1.32 1.10
C GLU A 295 1.27 -0.93 1.15
N TYR A 296 0.38 -1.89 1.35
CA TYR A 296 -1.06 -1.68 1.32
C TYR A 296 -1.77 -2.64 2.28
N SER A 297 -3.01 -2.31 2.63
CA SER A 297 -3.88 -3.19 3.38
C SER A 297 -4.83 -3.93 2.43
N GLU A 298 -4.84 -5.26 2.51
CA GLU A 298 -5.80 -6.05 1.72
C GLU A 298 -7.24 -5.67 2.09
N GLY A 299 -8.05 -5.39 1.07
CA GLY A 299 -9.47 -5.04 1.24
C GLY A 299 -9.73 -3.58 1.63
N GLU A 300 -8.70 -2.75 1.83
CA GLU A 300 -8.85 -1.31 2.07
C GLU A 300 -8.15 -0.49 0.98
N SER A 301 -8.76 0.64 0.58
CA SER A 301 -8.13 1.64 -0.32
C SER A 301 -7.11 2.49 0.45
N LEU A 302 -6.13 1.85 1.08
CA LEU A 302 -5.14 2.45 1.98
C LEU A 302 -3.72 1.99 1.61
N PHE A 303 -2.90 2.96 1.22
CA PHE A 303 -1.54 2.73 0.73
C PHE A 303 -0.53 3.53 1.53
N TYR A 304 0.63 2.91 1.79
CA TYR A 304 1.75 3.49 2.49
C TYR A 304 2.94 3.55 1.54
N ILE A 305 3.39 4.77 1.24
CA ILE A 305 4.58 5.03 0.45
C ILE A 305 5.71 5.35 1.41
N ILE A 306 6.70 4.46 1.47
CA ILE A 306 7.85 4.59 2.34
C ILE A 306 9.04 5.10 1.54
N SER A 307 9.75 6.07 2.12
CA SER A 307 11.03 6.59 1.67
C SER A 307 11.99 6.68 2.85
N PRO A 308 13.29 6.96 2.66
CA PRO A 308 14.25 7.05 3.77
C PRO A 308 13.90 8.13 4.81
N ARG A 309 13.14 9.17 4.43
CA ARG A 309 12.85 10.33 5.29
C ARG A 309 11.36 10.49 5.62
N ASP A 310 10.47 9.91 4.84
CA ASP A 310 9.01 10.06 4.98
C ASP A 310 8.25 8.75 4.81
N VAL A 311 7.12 8.66 5.50
CA VAL A 311 6.03 7.73 5.22
C VAL A 311 4.83 8.57 4.81
N VAL A 312 4.38 8.41 3.57
CA VAL A 312 3.21 9.10 3.02
C VAL A 312 2.05 8.11 3.00
N VAL A 313 0.88 8.55 3.49
CA VAL A 313 -0.34 7.73 3.48
C VAL A 313 -1.24 8.23 2.36
N ALA A 314 -1.57 7.36 1.40
CA ALA A 314 -2.54 7.63 0.36
C ALA A 314 -3.83 6.86 0.65
N LYS A 315 -4.96 7.58 0.59
CA LYS A 315 -6.30 7.08 0.85
C LYS A 315 -7.22 7.50 -0.28
N GLU A 316 -8.25 6.70 -0.54
CA GLU A 316 -9.33 7.10 -1.44
C GLU A 316 -9.99 8.39 -0.92
N ARG A 317 -10.23 9.33 -1.85
CA ARG A 317 -10.90 10.60 -1.52
C ARG A 317 -12.33 10.31 -1.09
N ASP A 318 -12.72 10.86 0.05
CA ASP A 318 -14.09 10.73 0.54
C ASP A 318 -14.95 11.96 0.22
N GLN A 319 -16.18 11.96 0.73
CA GLN A 319 -17.12 13.07 0.51
C GLN A 319 -16.68 14.36 1.22
N ASP A 320 -15.96 14.26 2.34
CA ASP A 320 -15.43 15.44 3.02
C ASP A 320 -14.32 16.07 2.17
N ASP A 321 -13.45 15.26 1.53
CA ASP A 321 -12.42 15.75 0.59
C ASP A 321 -13.04 16.45 -0.62
N HIS A 322 -14.14 15.89 -1.17
CA HIS A 322 -14.86 16.53 -2.28
C HIS A 322 -15.45 17.89 -1.88
N ILE A 323 -16.02 17.99 -0.68
CA ILE A 323 -16.55 19.24 -0.14
C ILE A 323 -15.43 20.25 0.09
N ASP A 324 -14.31 19.85 0.68
CA ASP A 324 -13.12 20.71 0.86
C ASP A 324 -12.68 21.31 -0.48
N TRP A 325 -12.58 20.47 -1.53
CA TRP A 325 -12.23 20.93 -2.88
C TRP A 325 -13.22 21.95 -3.45
N LEU A 326 -14.53 21.72 -3.28
CA LEU A 326 -15.56 22.68 -3.72
C LEU A 326 -15.45 24.01 -2.97
N LEU A 327 -15.22 23.97 -1.66
CA LEU A 327 -15.04 25.16 -0.83
C LEU A 327 -13.78 25.95 -1.24
N GLU A 328 -12.64 25.29 -1.47
CA GLU A 328 -11.41 25.91 -1.97
C GLU A 328 -11.61 26.63 -3.30
N LYS A 329 -12.44 26.05 -4.18
CA LYS A 329 -12.82 26.66 -5.46
C LYS A 329 -13.95 27.69 -5.35
N LYS A 330 -14.40 28.03 -4.14
CA LYS A 330 -15.50 28.95 -3.84
C LYS A 330 -16.83 28.54 -4.48
N LYS A 331 -17.03 27.25 -4.70
CA LYS A 331 -18.24 26.62 -5.27
C LYS A 331 -19.20 26.24 -4.14
N TYR A 332 -19.62 27.24 -3.37
CA TYR A 332 -20.35 27.03 -2.12
C TYR A 332 -21.74 26.40 -2.29
N GLU A 333 -22.45 26.71 -3.37
CA GLU A 333 -23.77 26.11 -3.62
C GLU A 333 -23.66 24.61 -3.89
N GLU A 334 -22.70 24.21 -4.72
CA GLU A 334 -22.38 22.81 -5.03
C GLU A 334 -21.90 22.09 -3.75
N ALA A 335 -21.05 22.74 -2.95
CA ALA A 335 -20.57 22.20 -1.68
C ALA A 335 -21.73 21.94 -0.70
N LEU A 336 -22.68 22.88 -0.60
CA LEU A 336 -23.85 22.75 0.25
C LEU A 336 -24.75 21.60 -0.22
N MET A 337 -24.98 21.46 -1.53
CA MET A 337 -25.75 20.33 -2.07
C MET A 337 -25.08 18.99 -1.80
N ALA A 338 -23.76 18.88 -2.04
CA ALA A 338 -23.00 17.66 -1.78
C ALA A 338 -23.08 17.27 -0.30
N ALA A 339 -22.94 18.24 0.62
CA ALA A 339 -23.07 18.01 2.05
C ALA A 339 -24.49 17.60 2.48
N GLU A 340 -25.53 18.18 1.88
CA GLU A 340 -26.93 17.80 2.14
C GLU A 340 -27.21 16.35 1.67
N ILE A 341 -26.73 15.96 0.48
CA ILE A 341 -26.89 14.60 -0.06
C ILE A 341 -26.14 13.58 0.81
N SER A 342 -24.92 13.93 1.22
CA SER A 342 -24.01 13.04 1.96
C SER A 342 -24.10 13.23 3.49
N GLN A 343 -25.17 13.81 4.02
CA GLN A 343 -25.29 14.18 5.44
C GLN A 343 -25.01 13.03 6.43
N LYS A 344 -25.31 11.79 6.03
CA LYS A 344 -25.10 10.61 6.88
C LYS A 344 -23.67 10.08 6.89
N THR A 345 -22.86 10.45 5.89
CA THR A 345 -21.52 9.90 5.65
C THR A 345 -20.40 10.91 5.90
N ILE A 346 -20.67 12.21 5.75
CA ILE A 346 -19.72 13.28 6.10
C ILE A 346 -19.42 13.29 7.60
N LYS A 347 -18.14 13.51 7.94
CA LYS A 347 -17.64 13.48 9.32
C LYS A 347 -17.07 14.82 9.77
N LYS A 348 -16.44 15.56 8.86
CA LYS A 348 -15.70 16.79 9.17
C LYS A 348 -16.58 18.02 9.03
N HIS A 349 -17.36 18.09 7.95
CA HIS A 349 -18.11 19.30 7.60
C HIS A 349 -19.52 19.33 8.17
N LYS A 350 -19.92 20.46 8.76
CA LYS A 350 -21.32 20.72 9.12
C LYS A 350 -21.99 21.52 8.01
N ILE A 351 -23.18 21.09 7.62
CA ILE A 351 -24.01 21.76 6.60
C ILE A 351 -24.22 23.24 6.94
N LEU A 352 -24.42 23.55 8.22
CA LEU A 352 -24.61 24.92 8.69
C LEU A 352 -23.38 25.79 8.43
N ASP A 353 -22.18 25.28 8.70
CA ASP A 353 -20.93 26.04 8.56
C ASP A 353 -20.66 26.35 7.07
N ILE A 354 -20.91 25.38 6.19
CA ILE A 354 -20.86 25.57 4.72
C ILE A 354 -21.87 26.62 4.29
N GLY A 355 -23.10 26.55 4.81
CA GLY A 355 -24.16 27.48 4.47
C GLY A 355 -23.84 28.92 4.91
N LEU A 356 -23.29 29.11 6.10
CA LEU A 356 -22.85 30.42 6.59
C LEU A 356 -21.70 30.96 5.73
N ALA A 357 -20.74 30.11 5.36
CA ALA A 357 -19.66 30.49 4.43
C ALA A 357 -20.22 30.91 3.06
N TYR A 358 -21.25 30.22 2.57
CA TYR A 358 -21.94 30.59 1.32
C TYR A 358 -22.61 31.96 1.41
N ILE A 359 -23.36 32.23 2.48
CA ILE A 359 -24.02 33.53 2.70
C ILE A 359 -22.97 34.64 2.73
N ASN A 360 -21.88 34.46 3.48
CA ASN A 360 -20.80 35.44 3.56
C ASN A 360 -20.17 35.71 2.19
N HIS A 361 -19.91 34.69 1.39
CA HIS A 361 -19.37 34.85 0.04
C HIS A 361 -20.32 35.60 -0.91
N LEU A 362 -21.63 35.36 -0.81
CA LEU A 362 -22.62 36.12 -1.58
C LEU A 362 -22.66 37.59 -1.16
N MET A 363 -22.54 37.85 0.14
CA MET A 363 -22.46 39.21 0.70
C MET A 363 -21.21 39.94 0.21
N GLU A 364 -20.04 39.28 0.20
CA GLU A 364 -18.79 39.83 -0.33
C GLU A 364 -18.86 40.15 -1.83
N LYS A 365 -19.61 39.35 -2.60
CA LYS A 365 -19.86 39.59 -4.03
C LYS A 365 -20.91 40.65 -4.32
N GLY A 366 -21.63 41.14 -3.31
CA GLY A 366 -22.73 42.09 -3.48
C GLY A 366 -24.05 41.46 -3.94
N GLU A 367 -24.17 40.14 -3.91
CA GLU A 367 -25.38 39.40 -4.31
C GLU A 367 -26.40 39.30 -3.15
N TYR A 368 -26.79 40.45 -2.59
CA TYR A 368 -27.55 40.54 -1.34
C TYR A 368 -28.92 39.85 -1.38
N ASP A 369 -29.65 39.98 -2.50
CA ASP A 369 -30.96 39.35 -2.66
C ASP A 369 -30.87 37.81 -2.60
N LEU A 370 -29.80 37.25 -3.18
CA LEU A 370 -29.57 35.80 -3.14
C LEU A 370 -29.14 35.37 -1.75
N ALA A 371 -28.24 36.12 -1.10
CA ALA A 371 -27.82 35.89 0.28
C ALA A 371 -29.03 35.83 1.23
N ALA A 372 -29.93 36.82 1.16
CA ALA A 372 -31.13 36.87 1.99
C ALA A 372 -32.07 35.68 1.75
N ARG A 373 -32.26 35.24 0.50
CA ARG A 373 -33.03 34.02 0.19
C ARG A 373 -32.41 32.77 0.79
N LYS A 374 -31.08 32.66 0.76
CA LYS A 374 -30.36 31.49 1.29
C LYS A 374 -30.39 31.48 2.83
N CYS A 375 -30.43 32.62 3.51
CA CYS A 375 -30.60 32.71 4.97
C CYS A 375 -31.82 31.93 5.47
N GLN A 376 -32.97 32.01 4.78
CA GLN A 376 -34.17 31.28 5.20
C GLN A 376 -33.96 29.77 5.26
N LYS A 377 -33.30 29.19 4.25
CA LYS A 377 -33.05 27.75 4.19
C LYS A 377 -31.95 27.33 5.18
N ILE A 378 -30.88 28.11 5.30
CA ILE A 378 -29.65 27.74 6.03
C ILE A 378 -29.80 27.97 7.54
N LEU A 379 -30.34 29.11 7.96
CA LEU A 379 -30.46 29.47 9.37
C LEU A 379 -31.65 28.77 10.04
N GLY A 380 -32.67 28.44 9.25
CA GLY A 380 -33.88 27.75 9.71
C GLY A 380 -34.54 28.51 10.86
N LYS A 381 -34.67 27.87 12.03
CA LYS A 381 -35.30 28.44 13.24
C LYS A 381 -34.29 28.98 14.26
N ASN A 382 -33.00 29.07 13.92
CA ASN A 382 -31.98 29.53 14.86
C ASN A 382 -32.02 31.06 15.02
N THR A 383 -32.67 31.54 16.09
CA THR A 383 -32.88 32.96 16.35
C THR A 383 -31.60 33.76 16.51
N GLU A 384 -30.57 33.20 17.17
CA GLU A 384 -29.29 33.89 17.39
C GLU A 384 -28.55 34.15 16.06
N LEU A 385 -28.53 33.15 15.17
CA LEU A 385 -27.92 33.31 13.85
C LEU A 385 -28.70 34.29 12.97
N TRP A 386 -30.03 34.30 13.08
CA TRP A 386 -30.86 35.30 12.42
C TRP A 386 -30.54 36.71 12.88
N GLU A 387 -30.42 36.95 14.19
CA GLU A 387 -30.04 38.25 14.73
C GLU A 387 -28.69 38.70 14.17
N PHE A 388 -27.68 37.83 14.20
CA PHE A 388 -26.35 38.13 13.69
C PHE A 388 -26.34 38.50 12.20
N GLU A 389 -26.99 37.69 11.36
CA GLU A 389 -27.06 37.97 9.92
C GLU A 389 -27.88 39.25 9.63
N VAL A 390 -29.00 39.48 10.32
CA VAL A 390 -29.77 40.73 10.20
C VAL A 390 -28.91 41.95 10.55
N TYR A 391 -28.09 41.88 11.60
CA TYR A 391 -27.15 42.96 11.92
C TYR A 391 -26.14 43.21 10.79
N LYS A 392 -25.57 42.17 10.18
CA LYS A 392 -24.67 42.33 9.02
C LYS A 392 -25.35 43.04 7.85
N PHE A 393 -26.55 42.61 7.47
CA PHE A 393 -27.32 43.26 6.39
C PHE A 393 -27.67 44.72 6.72
N LYS A 394 -27.88 45.05 8.00
CA LYS A 394 -28.10 46.42 8.48
C LYS A 394 -26.86 47.30 8.32
N GLU A 395 -25.68 46.81 8.71
CA GLU A 395 -24.43 47.58 8.62
C GLU A 395 -24.07 47.96 7.18
N ILE A 396 -24.35 47.08 6.22
CA ILE A 396 -24.11 47.35 4.79
C ILE A 396 -25.26 48.11 4.09
N GLY A 397 -26.25 48.57 4.85
CA GLY A 397 -27.37 49.37 4.34
C GLY A 397 -28.36 48.61 3.44
N GLN A 398 -28.35 47.27 3.48
CA GLN A 398 -29.21 46.41 2.65
C GLN A 398 -30.49 45.95 3.36
N LEU A 399 -30.74 46.43 4.58
CA LEU A 399 -31.99 46.16 5.29
C LEU A 399 -33.07 47.15 4.84
N LYS A 400 -34.06 46.65 4.09
CA LYS A 400 -35.29 47.41 3.84
C LYS A 400 -36.18 47.30 5.07
N VAL A 401 -36.30 48.39 5.82
CA VAL A 401 -37.32 48.53 6.86
C VAL A 401 -38.65 48.64 6.12
N SER A 402 -39.47 47.59 6.21
CA SER A 402 -40.85 47.58 5.72
C SER A 402 -41.77 48.34 6.65
#